data_AF-A0A4R8MR68-F1
#
_entry.id   AF-A0A4R8MR68-F1
#
_cell.length_a   1.000
_cell.length_b   1.000
_cell.length_c   1.000
_cell.angle_alpha   90.00
_cell.angle_beta   90.00
_cell.angle_gamma   90.00
#
_symmetry.space_group_name_H-M   'P 1'
#
loop_
_entity.id
_entity.type
_entity.pdbx_description
1 polymer ?
#
loop_
_entity_poly.entity_id
_entity_poly.type
_entity_poly.pdbx_seq_one_letter_code
_entity_poly.pdbx_strand_id
1 'polypeptide(L)'
;MKKLPILVFLLFFLTGQAFAQNLTSRNPVVFSFEPASIEEFKSLQSSIATTPEGGVAILVLAISLYGKNQELGTKAVTISVLSKNRQKSTKPSAVDGMVLGNGDQYLLGQLDKYKMLSNGYWKGAEPSNGYTASLPFTVETYTNPYSGEESTGKIKLFVATRGASSFRPVTVEKDSDGLWRAKEMSSLFVGMMPAK
;
A
#
# COMPACT_ATOMS: atom_id res chain seq x y z
N MET A 1 20.52 -3.47 67.83
CA MET A 1 19.87 -4.46 66.93
C MET A 1 18.77 -3.77 66.13
N LYS A 2 18.99 -3.51 64.84
CA LYS A 2 17.93 -3.25 63.84
C LYS A 2 18.43 -3.83 62.52
N LYS A 3 17.74 -4.86 61.99
CA LYS A 3 17.99 -5.40 60.65
C LYS A 3 16.92 -4.82 59.73
N LEU A 4 17.34 -4.16 58.65
CA LEU A 4 16.46 -3.67 57.58
C LEU A 4 16.44 -4.74 56.47
N PRO A 5 15.27 -5.13 55.92
CA PRO A 5 15.24 -6.10 54.84
C PRO A 5 15.49 -5.39 53.49
N ILE A 6 16.41 -5.94 52.70
CA ILE A 6 16.64 -5.54 51.32
C ILE A 6 15.56 -6.18 50.46
N LEU A 7 14.69 -5.35 49.87
CA LEU A 7 13.70 -5.75 48.89
C LEU A 7 14.37 -5.83 47.52
N VAL A 8 14.59 -7.05 47.03
CA VAL A 8 15.09 -7.29 45.67
C VAL A 8 13.92 -7.19 44.69
N PHE A 9 13.85 -6.10 43.94
CA PHE A 9 12.94 -5.98 42.80
C PHE A 9 13.52 -6.76 41.62
N LEU A 10 12.98 -7.95 41.36
CA LEU A 10 13.28 -8.70 40.14
C LEU A 10 12.55 -8.02 38.98
N LEU A 11 13.27 -7.22 38.19
CA LEU A 11 12.76 -6.72 36.92
C LEU A 11 12.65 -7.90 35.95
N PHE A 12 11.43 -8.41 35.76
CA PHE A 12 11.10 -9.25 34.63
C PHE A 12 11.15 -8.37 33.38
N PHE A 13 12.26 -8.41 32.65
CA PHE A 13 12.26 -8.04 31.24
C PHE A 13 11.38 -9.04 30.51
N LEU A 14 10.10 -8.72 30.30
CA LEU A 14 9.33 -9.32 29.22
C LEU A 14 10.05 -8.94 27.93
N THR A 15 10.87 -9.86 27.42
CA THR A 15 11.30 -9.84 26.04
C THR A 15 10.03 -10.00 25.21
N GLY A 16 9.38 -8.88 24.88
CA GLY A 16 8.38 -8.86 23.83
C GLY A 16 9.05 -9.43 22.60
N GLN A 17 8.69 -10.65 22.23
CA GLN A 17 9.04 -11.18 20.92
C GLN A 17 8.55 -10.14 19.93
N ALA A 18 9.47 -9.51 19.22
CA ALA A 18 9.13 -8.85 17.97
C ALA A 18 8.43 -9.95 17.15
N PHE A 19 7.12 -9.85 16.98
CA PHE A 19 6.38 -10.78 16.16
C PHE A 19 6.97 -10.65 14.75
N ALA A 20 7.90 -11.54 14.39
CA ALA A 20 8.26 -11.76 13.01
C ALA A 20 6.94 -11.99 12.28
N GLN A 21 6.65 -11.19 11.24
CA GLN A 21 5.33 -11.14 10.62
C GLN A 21 4.83 -12.49 10.08
N ASN A 22 5.62 -13.57 10.17
CA ASN A 22 5.38 -14.93 9.66
C ASN A 22 4.81 -14.88 8.25
N LEU A 23 5.64 -14.32 7.36
CA LEU A 23 5.24 -13.94 6.02
C LEU A 23 5.32 -15.13 5.07
N THR A 24 4.24 -15.33 4.33
CA THR A 24 4.17 -16.25 3.19
C THR A 24 4.13 -15.43 1.91
N SER A 25 5.09 -15.66 1.00
CA SER A 25 5.14 -14.94 -0.28
C SER A 25 3.93 -15.26 -1.14
N ARG A 26 3.45 -14.26 -1.87
CA ARG A 26 2.44 -14.39 -2.93
C ARG A 26 3.09 -14.23 -4.30
N ASN A 27 2.31 -14.48 -5.35
CA ASN A 27 2.80 -14.32 -6.72
C ASN A 27 3.09 -12.83 -6.98
N PRO A 28 4.32 -12.48 -7.41
CA PRO A 28 4.65 -11.08 -7.70
C PRO A 28 3.90 -10.60 -8.95
N VAL A 29 3.53 -9.32 -8.95
CA VAL A 29 2.87 -8.68 -10.10
C VAL A 29 3.89 -7.83 -10.83
N VAL A 30 3.92 -7.96 -12.16
CA VAL A 30 4.92 -7.32 -13.02
C VAL A 30 4.23 -6.39 -14.03
N PHE A 31 4.76 -5.18 -14.18
CA PHE A 31 4.34 -4.21 -15.19
C PHE A 31 5.47 -3.96 -16.19
N SER A 32 5.18 -4.19 -17.47
CA SER A 32 6.14 -3.97 -18.56
C SER A 32 6.18 -2.51 -19.05
N PHE A 33 5.22 -1.69 -18.62
CA PHE A 33 5.13 -0.27 -18.96
C PHE A 33 4.32 0.49 -17.90
N GLU A 34 4.40 1.81 -17.92
CA GLU A 34 3.53 2.69 -17.13
C GLU A 34 2.46 3.31 -18.03
N PRO A 35 1.19 3.35 -17.59
CA PRO A 35 0.13 3.97 -18.38
C PRO A 35 0.33 5.49 -18.42
N ALA A 36 0.18 6.05 -19.62
CA ALA A 36 0.26 7.49 -19.88
C ALA A 36 -1.12 8.17 -19.80
N SER A 37 -2.21 7.39 -19.72
CA SER A 37 -3.58 7.89 -19.64
C SER A 37 -4.43 7.10 -18.66
N ILE A 38 -5.57 7.68 -18.26
CA ILE A 38 -6.52 7.00 -17.38
C ILE A 38 -7.16 5.77 -18.04
N GLU A 39 -7.29 5.76 -19.37
CA GLU A 39 -7.87 4.64 -20.10
C GLU A 39 -6.89 3.46 -20.23
N GLU A 40 -5.60 3.74 -20.40
CA GLU A 40 -4.56 2.72 -20.28
C GLU A 40 -4.50 2.15 -18.86
N PHE A 41 -4.62 3.02 -17.85
CA PHE A 41 -4.66 2.58 -16.45
C PHE A 41 -5.88 1.69 -16.18
N LYS A 42 -7.08 2.05 -16.64
CA LYS A 42 -8.30 1.21 -16.53
C LYS A 42 -8.12 -0.13 -17.24
N SER A 43 -7.47 -0.14 -18.40
CA SER A 43 -7.18 -1.38 -19.14
C SER A 43 -6.24 -2.31 -18.35
N LEU A 44 -5.17 -1.76 -17.75
CA LEU A 44 -4.30 -2.51 -16.84
C LEU A 44 -5.07 -2.98 -15.60
N GLN A 45 -5.88 -2.12 -14.99
CA GLN A 45 -6.67 -2.47 -13.82
C GLN A 45 -7.61 -3.66 -14.09
N SER A 46 -8.37 -3.64 -15.19
CA SER A 46 -9.30 -4.70 -15.53
C SER A 46 -8.64 -6.06 -15.77
N SER A 47 -7.38 -6.07 -16.24
CA SER A 47 -6.63 -7.31 -16.46
C SER A 47 -5.90 -7.80 -15.21
N ILE A 48 -5.30 -6.88 -14.44
CA ILE A 48 -4.41 -7.22 -13.32
C ILE A 48 -5.18 -7.36 -12.00
N ALA A 49 -6.13 -6.48 -11.71
CA ALA A 49 -6.86 -6.45 -10.44
C ALA A 49 -7.91 -7.58 -10.29
N THR A 50 -7.78 -8.66 -11.05
CA THR A 50 -8.60 -9.88 -10.93
C THR A 50 -8.18 -10.77 -9.76
N THR A 51 -7.03 -10.47 -9.15
CA THR A 51 -6.47 -11.11 -7.95
C THR A 51 -6.21 -10.09 -6.84
N PRO A 52 -6.12 -10.50 -5.56
CA PRO A 52 -5.77 -9.60 -4.47
C PRO A 52 -4.42 -8.91 -4.66
N GLU A 53 -3.41 -9.65 -5.14
CA GLU A 53 -2.08 -9.13 -5.43
C GLU A 53 -2.14 -8.06 -6.52
N GLY A 54 -2.92 -8.34 -7.57
CA GLY A 54 -3.15 -7.40 -8.64
C GLY A 54 -3.84 -6.11 -8.20
N GLY A 55 -4.82 -6.20 -7.30
CA GLY A 55 -5.47 -5.03 -6.71
C GLY A 55 -4.49 -4.14 -5.93
N VAL A 56 -3.61 -4.77 -5.14
CA VAL A 56 -2.53 -4.05 -4.43
C VAL A 56 -1.52 -3.45 -5.40
N ALA A 57 -1.11 -4.20 -6.42
CA ALA A 57 -0.14 -3.75 -7.41
C ALA A 57 -0.65 -2.57 -8.24
N ILE A 58 -1.94 -2.56 -8.58
CA ILE A 58 -2.61 -1.44 -9.25
C ILE A 58 -2.66 -0.20 -8.36
N LEU A 59 -2.89 -0.35 -7.05
CA LEU A 59 -2.77 0.77 -6.10
C LEU A 59 -1.34 1.31 -6.04
N VAL A 60 -0.32 0.45 -5.99
CA VAL A 60 1.10 0.86 -6.00
C VAL A 60 1.43 1.62 -7.29
N LEU A 61 0.99 1.13 -8.45
CA LEU A 61 1.12 1.83 -9.72
C LEU A 61 0.46 3.21 -9.67
N ALA A 62 -0.76 3.31 -9.15
CA ALA A 62 -1.47 4.58 -9.01
C ALA A 62 -0.73 5.60 -8.12
N ILE A 63 -0.14 5.13 -7.01
CA ILE A 63 0.68 5.94 -6.09
C ILE A 63 1.96 6.45 -6.79
N SER A 64 2.59 5.61 -7.61
CA SER A 64 3.75 5.97 -8.46
C SER A 64 3.37 7.04 -9.49
N LEU A 65 2.24 6.84 -10.19
CA LEU A 65 1.72 7.81 -11.15
C LEU A 65 1.45 9.17 -10.51
N TYR A 66 0.93 9.22 -9.28
CA TYR A 66 0.72 10.49 -8.56
C TYR A 66 2.03 11.27 -8.35
N GLY A 67 3.13 10.57 -8.07
CA GLY A 67 4.45 11.19 -7.93
C GLY A 67 4.96 11.85 -9.22
N LYS A 68 4.47 11.42 -10.38
CA LYS A 68 4.91 11.89 -11.72
C LYS A 68 3.91 12.86 -12.37
N ASN A 69 2.62 12.57 -12.23
CA ASN A 69 1.50 13.33 -12.75
C ASN A 69 0.35 13.27 -11.74
N GLN A 70 0.17 14.34 -10.98
CA GLN A 70 -0.81 14.38 -9.89
C GLN A 70 -2.25 14.22 -10.39
N GLU A 71 -2.59 14.72 -11.59
CA GLU A 71 -3.93 14.59 -12.13
C GLU A 71 -4.25 13.12 -12.47
N LEU A 72 -3.37 12.48 -13.25
CA LEU A 72 -3.50 11.07 -13.61
C LEU A 72 -3.47 10.19 -12.35
N GLY A 73 -2.53 10.43 -11.44
CA GLY A 73 -2.41 9.69 -10.20
C GLY A 73 -3.61 9.84 -9.27
N THR A 74 -4.20 11.03 -9.15
CA THR A 74 -5.41 11.25 -8.34
C THR A 74 -6.57 10.41 -8.88
N LYS A 75 -6.76 10.43 -10.20
CA LYS A 75 -7.79 9.63 -10.87
C LYS A 75 -7.50 8.13 -10.69
N ALA A 76 -6.26 7.70 -10.91
CA ALA A 76 -5.83 6.31 -10.75
C ALA A 76 -6.02 5.78 -9.32
N VAL A 77 -5.63 6.56 -8.29
CA VAL A 77 -5.82 6.17 -6.88
C VAL A 77 -7.32 6.10 -6.57
N THR A 78 -8.12 7.04 -7.07
CA THR A 78 -9.58 7.04 -6.90
C THR A 78 -10.20 5.72 -7.35
N ILE A 79 -9.87 5.24 -8.56
CA ILE A 79 -10.43 3.97 -9.07
C ILE A 79 -9.76 2.72 -8.52
N SER A 80 -8.68 2.86 -7.76
CA SER A 80 -8.00 1.74 -7.06
C SER A 80 -8.54 1.48 -5.65
N VAL A 81 -9.34 2.41 -5.11
CA VAL A 81 -10.05 2.28 -3.83
C VAL A 81 -11.47 1.75 -4.05
N LEU A 82 -12.04 1.01 -3.10
CA LEU A 82 -13.41 0.49 -3.20
C LEU A 82 -14.44 1.55 -3.60
N SER A 83 -15.35 1.20 -4.52
CA SER A 83 -16.41 2.07 -5.01
C SER A 83 -17.23 2.73 -3.89
N LYS A 84 -17.56 1.98 -2.83
CA LYS A 84 -18.30 2.47 -1.65
C LYS A 84 -17.55 3.46 -0.75
N ASN A 85 -16.22 3.57 -0.90
CA ASN A 85 -15.39 4.53 -0.16
C ASN A 85 -15.17 5.84 -0.96
N ARG A 86 -15.66 5.90 -2.20
CA ARG A 86 -15.57 7.08 -3.07
C ARG A 86 -16.78 8.01 -2.86
N GLN A 87 -16.66 9.23 -3.35
CA GLN A 87 -17.71 10.25 -3.29
C GLN A 87 -18.05 10.76 -4.68
N LYS A 88 -19.33 11.01 -4.95
CA LYS A 88 -19.76 11.65 -6.20
C LYS A 88 -19.22 13.07 -6.28
N SER A 89 -18.74 13.47 -7.45
CA SER A 89 -18.24 14.81 -7.68
C SER A 89 -18.27 15.17 -9.16
N THR A 90 -18.42 16.47 -9.43
CA THR A 90 -18.31 17.07 -10.77
C THR A 90 -17.02 17.85 -10.95
N LYS A 91 -16.09 17.79 -9.98
CA LYS A 91 -14.79 18.48 -10.06
C LYS A 91 -13.94 17.91 -11.22
N PRO A 92 -13.04 18.70 -11.83
CA PRO A 92 -12.14 18.20 -12.88
C PRO A 92 -11.25 17.02 -12.46
N SER A 93 -10.96 16.90 -11.16
CA SER A 93 -10.22 15.77 -10.59
C SER A 93 -11.01 14.47 -10.52
N ALA A 94 -12.32 14.50 -10.81
CA ALA A 94 -13.17 13.32 -10.80
C ALA A 94 -12.85 12.39 -11.97
N VAL A 95 -12.98 11.10 -11.73
CA VAL A 95 -12.97 10.05 -12.75
C VAL A 95 -14.29 9.29 -12.65
N ASP A 96 -14.98 9.18 -13.78
CA ASP A 96 -16.32 8.58 -13.86
C ASP A 96 -17.32 9.19 -12.85
N GLY A 97 -17.21 10.50 -12.61
CA GLY A 97 -18.05 11.24 -11.66
C GLY A 97 -17.72 10.99 -10.18
N MET A 98 -16.57 10.39 -9.88
CA MET A 98 -16.16 10.02 -8.53
C MET A 98 -14.81 10.63 -8.13
N VAL A 99 -14.65 10.92 -6.84
CA VAL A 99 -13.40 11.30 -6.17
C VAL A 99 -13.18 10.43 -4.93
N LEU A 100 -11.98 10.47 -4.36
CA LEU A 100 -11.71 9.83 -3.06
C LEU A 100 -12.60 10.41 -1.95
N GLY A 101 -12.96 9.56 -0.99
CA GLY A 101 -13.52 10.02 0.27
C GLY A 101 -12.52 10.85 1.08
N ASN A 102 -13.01 11.71 1.98
CA ASN A 102 -12.18 12.65 2.74
C ASN A 102 -10.96 12.01 3.44
N GLY A 103 -11.13 10.80 4.02
CA GLY A 103 -10.02 10.09 4.68
C GLY A 103 -8.91 9.70 3.71
N ASP A 104 -9.27 9.12 2.56
CA ASP A 104 -8.30 8.73 1.54
C ASP A 104 -7.69 9.94 0.83
N GLN A 105 -8.44 11.03 0.69
CA GLN A 105 -7.91 12.30 0.16
C GLN A 105 -6.80 12.87 1.07
N TYR A 106 -6.95 12.75 2.40
CA TYR A 106 -5.90 13.14 3.34
C TYR A 106 -4.65 12.27 3.21
N LEU A 107 -4.82 10.96 3.01
CA LEU A 107 -3.71 10.04 2.75
C LEU A 107 -2.97 10.41 1.47
N LEU A 108 -3.71 10.69 0.39
CA LEU A 108 -3.12 11.10 -0.89
C LEU A 108 -2.23 12.35 -0.72
N GLY A 109 -2.67 13.34 0.06
CA GLY A 109 -1.87 14.54 0.37
C GLY A 109 -0.59 14.27 1.18
N GLN A 110 -0.37 13.07 1.73
CA GLN A 110 0.93 12.71 2.32
C GLN A 110 2.00 12.52 1.25
N LEU A 111 1.63 12.11 0.02
CA LEU A 111 2.56 11.97 -1.10
C LEU A 111 3.14 13.33 -1.53
N ASP A 112 2.44 14.43 -1.26
CA ASP A 112 2.96 15.77 -1.50
C ASP A 112 4.13 16.11 -0.58
N LYS A 113 4.07 15.63 0.67
CA LYS A 113 5.06 15.92 1.71
C LYS A 113 6.24 14.96 1.67
N TYR A 114 5.97 13.70 1.33
CA TYR A 114 6.93 12.60 1.43
C TYR A 114 7.07 11.92 0.07
N LYS A 115 7.85 12.54 -0.82
CA LYS A 115 7.99 12.14 -2.23
C LYS A 115 8.50 10.72 -2.44
N MET A 116 9.29 10.19 -1.49
CA MET A 116 9.77 8.81 -1.53
C MET A 116 8.64 7.77 -1.50
N LEU A 117 7.49 8.09 -0.91
CA LEU A 117 6.35 7.17 -0.83
C LEU A 117 5.83 6.75 -2.21
N SER A 118 5.92 7.64 -3.22
CA SER A 118 5.41 7.34 -4.56
C SER A 118 6.15 6.19 -5.24
N ASN A 119 7.45 6.02 -4.99
CA ASN A 119 8.26 4.98 -5.64
C ASN A 119 8.72 3.87 -4.69
N GLY A 120 8.40 3.96 -3.40
CA GLY A 120 9.01 3.12 -2.37
C GLY A 120 8.52 1.67 -2.27
N TYR A 121 7.61 1.26 -3.15
CA TYR A 121 6.99 -0.07 -3.15
C TYR A 121 7.35 -0.92 -4.37
N TRP A 122 8.18 -0.38 -5.26
CA TRP A 122 8.75 -1.15 -6.35
C TRP A 122 9.90 -2.03 -5.85
N LYS A 123 9.99 -3.26 -6.35
CA LYS A 123 11.16 -4.11 -6.13
C LYS A 123 12.41 -3.39 -6.62
N GLY A 124 13.42 -3.32 -5.76
CA GLY A 124 14.69 -2.64 -6.05
C GLY A 124 14.71 -1.14 -5.72
N ALA A 125 13.57 -0.51 -5.41
CA ALA A 125 13.55 0.87 -4.92
C ALA A 125 13.94 0.90 -3.43
N GLU A 126 15.00 1.63 -3.09
CA GLU A 126 15.50 1.72 -1.72
C GLU A 126 16.12 3.09 -1.40
N PRO A 127 16.29 3.46 -0.12
CA PRO A 127 16.85 4.76 0.25
C PRO A 127 18.18 5.10 -0.42
N SER A 128 19.08 4.13 -0.55
CA SER A 128 20.42 4.31 -1.13
C SER A 128 20.45 4.60 -2.62
N ASN A 129 19.36 4.34 -3.35
CA ASN A 129 19.25 4.66 -4.78
C ASN A 129 18.17 5.71 -5.07
N GLY A 130 17.77 6.47 -4.05
CA GLY A 130 16.72 7.48 -4.17
C GLY A 130 15.35 6.90 -4.48
N TYR A 131 15.10 5.63 -4.13
CA TYR A 131 13.89 4.90 -4.50
C TYR A 131 13.69 4.75 -6.01
N THR A 132 14.79 4.55 -6.73
CA THR A 132 14.73 4.31 -8.17
C THR A 132 14.49 2.83 -8.45
N ALA A 133 13.53 2.53 -9.33
CA ALA A 133 13.34 1.21 -9.91
C ALA A 133 13.41 1.31 -11.44
N SER A 134 13.61 0.19 -12.13
CA SER A 134 13.64 0.11 -13.59
C SER A 134 12.62 -0.90 -14.09
N LEU A 135 12.20 -0.75 -15.34
CA LEU A 135 11.33 -1.72 -15.98
C LEU A 135 12.05 -3.09 -16.14
N PRO A 136 11.30 -4.19 -16.04
CA PRO A 136 9.88 -4.25 -15.68
C PRO A 136 9.66 -3.98 -14.18
N PHE A 137 8.67 -3.15 -13.85
CA PHE A 137 8.36 -2.85 -12.44
C PHE A 137 7.71 -4.06 -11.78
N THR A 138 8.09 -4.37 -10.55
CA THR A 138 7.57 -5.52 -9.81
C THR A 138 7.06 -5.09 -8.44
N VAL A 139 5.88 -5.58 -8.05
CA VAL A 139 5.34 -5.47 -6.70
C VAL A 139 5.36 -6.84 -6.04
N GLU A 140 5.99 -6.92 -4.88
CA GLU A 140 6.03 -8.13 -4.05
C GLU A 140 5.08 -7.98 -2.87
N THR A 141 4.23 -8.98 -2.67
CA THR A 141 3.25 -9.01 -1.59
C THR A 141 3.33 -10.32 -0.82
N TYR A 142 2.91 -10.26 0.43
CA TYR A 142 2.97 -11.38 1.36
C TYR A 142 1.66 -11.46 2.15
N THR A 143 1.37 -12.64 2.68
CA THR A 143 0.33 -12.85 3.69
C THR A 143 0.97 -13.35 4.97
N ASN A 144 0.17 -13.50 6.01
CA ASN A 144 0.52 -14.17 7.25
C ASN A 144 -0.73 -14.88 7.83
N PRO A 145 -0.62 -15.62 8.95
CA PRO A 145 -1.76 -16.33 9.54
C PRO A 145 -2.96 -15.45 9.93
N TYR A 146 -2.78 -14.11 10.00
CA TYR A 146 -3.82 -13.15 10.37
C TYR A 146 -4.30 -12.30 9.18
N SER A 147 -4.01 -12.73 7.95
CA SER A 147 -4.38 -12.01 6.73
C SER A 147 -5.85 -12.15 6.36
N GLY A 148 -6.56 -13.09 6.98
CA GLY A 148 -7.92 -13.48 6.59
C GLY A 148 -7.91 -14.43 5.39
N GLU A 149 -9.09 -14.68 4.86
CA GLU A 149 -9.31 -15.68 3.81
C GLU A 149 -9.77 -15.03 2.51
N GLU A 150 -9.02 -15.24 1.43
CA GLU A 150 -9.31 -14.72 0.09
C GLU A 150 -10.71 -15.13 -0.41
N SER A 151 -11.18 -16.33 -0.04
CA SER A 151 -12.51 -16.86 -0.36
C SER A 151 -13.66 -15.99 0.17
N THR A 152 -13.43 -15.20 1.22
CA THR A 152 -14.42 -14.27 1.76
C THR A 152 -14.56 -12.98 0.93
N GLY A 153 -13.77 -12.85 -0.15
CA GLY A 153 -13.72 -11.65 -0.99
C GLY A 153 -12.97 -10.50 -0.34
N LYS A 154 -12.21 -10.73 0.74
CA LYS A 154 -11.45 -9.72 1.47
C LYS A 154 -10.21 -10.34 2.09
N ILE A 155 -9.04 -9.74 1.87
CA ILE A 155 -7.77 -10.24 2.41
C ILE A 155 -6.80 -9.08 2.66
N LYS A 156 -5.97 -9.23 3.69
CA LYS A 156 -4.87 -8.33 3.98
C LYS A 156 -3.57 -8.87 3.38
N LEU A 157 -2.87 -8.03 2.63
CA LEU A 157 -1.53 -8.31 2.12
C LEU A 157 -0.53 -7.36 2.76
N PHE A 158 0.74 -7.74 2.75
CA PHE A 158 1.87 -6.94 3.21
C PHE A 158 2.74 -6.61 1.99
N VAL A 159 2.80 -5.33 1.63
CA VAL A 159 3.57 -4.83 0.48
C VAL A 159 5.03 -4.70 0.87
N ALA A 160 5.91 -5.31 0.08
CA ALA A 160 7.35 -5.19 0.25
C ALA A 160 7.80 -3.73 0.15
N THR A 161 8.74 -3.35 0.99
CA THR A 161 9.47 -2.09 0.85
C THR A 161 10.83 -2.20 1.52
N ARG A 162 11.85 -1.56 0.94
CA ARG A 162 13.15 -1.36 1.61
C ARG A 162 13.19 -0.06 2.42
N GLY A 163 12.13 0.73 2.36
CA GLY A 163 12.02 2.02 3.01
C GLY A 163 11.51 1.98 4.46
N ALA A 164 11.31 0.81 5.04
CA ALA A 164 10.77 0.67 6.40
C ALA A 164 11.29 -0.61 7.07
N SER A 165 11.14 -0.70 8.38
CA SER A 165 11.50 -1.90 9.16
C SER A 165 10.50 -3.06 9.02
N SER A 166 9.35 -2.84 8.37
CA SER A 166 8.34 -3.86 8.13
C SER A 166 7.59 -3.62 6.82
N PHE A 167 7.05 -4.71 6.24
CA PHE A 167 6.19 -4.62 5.07
C PHE A 167 4.85 -3.99 5.41
N ARG A 168 4.29 -3.24 4.45
CA ARG A 168 3.15 -2.36 4.69
C ARG A 168 1.83 -3.09 4.49
N PRO A 169 0.98 -3.22 5.53
CA PRO A 169 -0.31 -3.85 5.37
C PRO A 169 -1.24 -3.01 4.47
N VAL A 170 -1.92 -3.70 3.55
CA VAL A 170 -3.02 -3.20 2.74
C VAL A 170 -4.14 -4.24 2.79
N THR A 171 -5.35 -3.81 3.12
CA THR A 171 -6.52 -4.69 2.99
C THR A 171 -7.19 -4.40 1.66
N VAL A 172 -7.43 -5.45 0.88
CA VAL A 172 -8.21 -5.39 -0.36
C VAL A 172 -9.51 -6.16 -0.21
N GLU A 173 -10.52 -5.73 -0.94
CA GLU A 173 -11.83 -6.37 -1.01
C GLU A 173 -12.28 -6.40 -2.47
N LYS A 174 -12.97 -7.48 -2.86
CA LYS A 174 -13.54 -7.63 -4.20
C LYS A 174 -14.76 -6.72 -4.29
N ASP A 175 -14.74 -5.81 -5.26
CA ASP A 175 -15.80 -4.85 -5.50
C ASP A 175 -16.94 -5.47 -6.35
N SER A 176 -18.01 -4.71 -6.60
CA SER A 176 -19.20 -5.19 -7.29
C SER A 176 -18.97 -5.63 -8.74
N ASP A 177 -17.93 -5.12 -9.39
CA ASP A 177 -17.50 -5.49 -10.74
C ASP A 177 -16.50 -6.66 -10.77
N GLY A 178 -16.22 -7.27 -9.60
CA GLY A 178 -15.33 -8.41 -9.47
C GLY A 178 -13.85 -8.07 -9.36
N LEU A 179 -13.47 -6.80 -9.46
CA LEU A 179 -12.09 -6.34 -9.30
C LEU A 179 -11.73 -6.15 -7.83
N TRP A 180 -10.50 -6.50 -7.46
CA TRP A 180 -9.96 -6.28 -6.13
C TRP A 180 -9.48 -4.84 -5.98
N ARG A 181 -9.96 -4.16 -4.95
CA ARG A 181 -9.62 -2.76 -4.67
C ARG A 181 -9.26 -2.54 -3.22
N ALA A 182 -8.51 -1.47 -2.97
CA ALA A 182 -8.08 -1.11 -1.63
C ALA A 182 -9.26 -0.73 -0.75
N LYS A 183 -9.33 -1.38 0.41
CA LYS A 183 -10.22 -1.06 1.52
C LYS A 183 -9.52 -0.21 2.56
N GLU A 184 -8.30 -0.62 2.95
CA GLU A 184 -7.46 0.03 3.95
C GLU A 184 -6.04 0.11 3.40
N MET A 185 -5.50 1.31 3.25
CA MET A 185 -4.21 1.53 2.57
C MET A 185 -3.30 2.55 3.26
N SER A 186 -3.67 3.06 4.43
CA SER A 186 -2.97 4.15 5.13
C SER A 186 -1.48 3.89 5.34
N SER A 187 -1.08 2.63 5.52
CA SER A 187 0.32 2.26 5.74
C SER A 187 1.22 2.54 4.54
N LEU A 188 0.66 2.66 3.32
CA LEU A 188 1.42 3.06 2.14
C LEU A 188 1.74 4.56 2.09
N PHE A 189 1.12 5.37 2.95
CA PHE A 189 1.20 6.83 2.89
C PHE A 189 2.01 7.44 4.04
N VAL A 190 2.71 6.62 4.85
CA VAL A 190 3.40 7.10 6.05
C VAL A 190 4.70 6.35 6.35
N GLY A 191 5.58 7.01 7.12
CA GLY A 191 6.66 6.35 7.87
C GLY A 191 7.77 5.72 7.05
N MET A 192 8.05 6.23 5.86
CA MET A 192 9.13 5.75 4.99
C MET A 192 10.43 6.52 5.24
N MET A 193 11.57 5.83 5.20
CA MET A 193 12.89 6.43 5.32
C MET A 193 13.11 7.45 4.19
N PRO A 194 13.75 8.60 4.45
CA PRO A 194 14.18 9.50 3.38
C PRO A 194 15.16 8.83 2.42
N ALA A 195 15.19 9.30 1.17
CA ALA A 195 16.30 9.02 0.26
C ALA A 195 17.62 9.50 0.88
N LYS A 196 18.71 8.78 0.60
CA LYS A 196 20.07 9.14 1.03
C LYS A 196 20.79 9.98 -0.02
#